data_AF-A0AAN8WJZ4-F1
#
_entry.id   AF-A0AAN8WJZ4-F1
#
_cell.length_a   1.000
_cell.length_b   1.000
_cell.length_c   1.000
_cell.angle_alpha   90.00
_cell.angle_beta   90.00
_cell.angle_gamma   90.00
#
_symmetry.space_group_name_H-M   'P 1'
#
loop_
_entity.id
_entity.type
_entity.pdbx_description
1 polymer ?
#
loop_
_entity_poly.entity_id
_entity_poly.type
_entity_poly.pdbx_seq_one_letter_code
_entity_poly.pdbx_strand_id
1 'polypeptide(L)'
;ASLLAAMDQTSDPCNDFFQFACGMWNKKHVIPEDRASINTFEVMADQLQNILRGLLEEPVKADEGEATKKAKIFYSSCMNISQIEETNDEPLKEILNGLGGWPVTQGNWTPPEFSVETLIGRLRGELNQGILIDQWVGPDDKNSSVNVIQLDQMVLGLPSRDYFLRANSSIRALNAYLK
;
A
#
# COMPACT_ATOMS: atom_id res chain seq x y z
N ALA A 1 -24.60 -3.49 -22.16
CA ALA A 1 -24.30 -4.57 -23.12
C ALA A 1 -22.88 -5.10 -22.83
N SER A 2 -22.72 -6.10 -21.95
CA SER A 2 -21.39 -6.49 -21.44
C SER A 2 -21.04 -7.97 -21.58
N LEU A 3 -22.01 -8.89 -21.52
CA LEU A 3 -21.70 -10.33 -21.55
C LEU A 3 -21.22 -10.82 -22.93
N LEU A 4 -22.04 -10.61 -23.97
CA LEU A 4 -21.71 -11.07 -25.33
C LEU A 4 -20.45 -10.42 -25.90
N ALA A 5 -20.11 -9.21 -25.44
CA ALA A 5 -18.93 -8.47 -25.90
C ALA A 5 -17.61 -9.00 -25.33
N ALA A 6 -17.67 -9.75 -24.22
CA ALA A 6 -16.53 -10.36 -23.53
C ALA A 6 -16.30 -11.82 -23.95
N MET A 7 -17.35 -12.51 -24.41
CA MET A 7 -17.30 -13.92 -24.80
C MET A 7 -16.56 -14.15 -26.12
N ASP A 8 -15.76 -15.21 -26.17
CA ASP A 8 -15.17 -15.76 -27.39
C ASP A 8 -15.96 -17.01 -27.82
N GLN A 9 -16.98 -16.82 -28.66
CA GLN A 9 -17.86 -17.91 -29.13
C GLN A 9 -17.16 -18.94 -30.01
N THR A 10 -15.90 -18.71 -30.39
CA THR A 10 -15.10 -19.69 -31.14
C THR A 10 -14.48 -20.76 -30.25
N SER A 11 -14.46 -20.55 -28.93
CA SER A 11 -13.98 -21.51 -27.94
C SER A 11 -15.10 -22.44 -27.47
N ASP A 12 -14.80 -23.73 -27.32
CA ASP A 12 -15.75 -24.69 -26.73
C ASP A 12 -15.82 -24.50 -25.20
N PRO A 13 -16.99 -24.11 -24.65
CA PRO A 13 -17.15 -23.92 -23.21
C PRO A 13 -16.90 -25.19 -22.38
N CYS A 14 -17.06 -26.38 -22.95
CA CYS A 14 -16.80 -27.65 -22.25
C CYS A 14 -15.31 -27.97 -22.10
N ASN A 15 -14.44 -27.34 -22.91
CA ASN A 15 -12.99 -27.53 -22.86
C ASN A 15 -12.28 -26.39 -22.11
N ASP A 16 -12.65 -25.14 -22.41
CA ASP A 16 -12.10 -23.96 -21.75
C ASP A 16 -13.19 -22.89 -21.59
N PHE A 17 -13.87 -22.96 -20.44
CA PHE A 17 -14.93 -22.01 -20.11
C PHE A 17 -14.39 -20.60 -19.87
N PHE A 18 -13.13 -20.45 -19.42
CA PHE A 18 -12.52 -19.13 -19.21
C PHE A 18 -12.29 -18.43 -20.55
N GLN A 19 -11.69 -19.12 -21.53
CA GLN A 19 -11.51 -18.55 -22.86
C GLN A 19 -12.86 -18.24 -23.52
N PHE A 20 -13.84 -19.13 -23.40
CA PHE A 20 -15.20 -18.88 -23.92
C PHE A 20 -15.85 -17.65 -23.28
N ALA A 21 -15.75 -17.48 -21.95
CA ALA A 21 -16.42 -16.38 -21.25
C ALA A 21 -15.67 -15.04 -21.33
N CYS A 22 -14.33 -15.07 -21.34
CA CYS A 22 -13.47 -13.89 -21.14
C CYS A 22 -12.53 -13.60 -22.31
N GLY A 23 -12.45 -14.49 -23.31
CA GLY A 23 -11.43 -14.42 -24.36
C GLY A 23 -11.43 -13.11 -25.15
N MET A 24 -12.59 -12.54 -25.45
CA MET A 24 -12.67 -11.24 -26.12
C MET A 24 -12.39 -10.07 -25.18
N TRP A 25 -12.67 -10.22 -23.88
CA TRP A 25 -12.30 -9.21 -22.88
C TRP A 25 -10.77 -9.10 -22.76
N ASN A 26 -10.08 -10.23 -22.62
CA ASN A 26 -8.62 -10.30 -22.53
C ASN A 26 -7.94 -9.73 -23.79
N LYS A 27 -8.51 -9.97 -24.97
CA LYS A 27 -8.01 -9.40 -26.24
C LYS A 27 -8.14 -7.87 -26.31
N LYS A 28 -9.13 -7.28 -25.63
CA LYS A 28 -9.41 -5.84 -25.66
C LYS A 28 -8.75 -5.07 -24.53
N HIS A 29 -8.49 -5.70 -23.39
CA HIS A 29 -7.94 -5.05 -22.20
C HIS A 29 -6.48 -5.46 -22.02
N VAL A 30 -5.60 -4.67 -22.64
CA VAL A 30 -4.15 -4.79 -22.45
C VAL A 30 -3.79 -4.22 -21.08
N ILE A 31 -2.85 -4.86 -20.39
CA ILE A 31 -2.33 -4.38 -19.10
C ILE A 31 -1.65 -3.01 -19.34
N PRO A 32 -2.13 -1.92 -18.71
CA PRO A 32 -1.50 -0.60 -18.80
C PRO A 32 -0.07 -0.60 -18.26
N GLU A 33 0.76 0.36 -18.71
CA GLU A 33 2.19 0.43 -18.33
C GLU A 33 2.43 0.66 -16.83
N ASP A 34 1.47 1.27 -16.14
CA ASP A 34 1.49 1.57 -14.71
C ASP A 34 0.91 0.44 -13.84
N ARG A 35 0.54 -0.71 -14.44
CA ARG A 35 -0.10 -1.83 -13.74
C ARG A 35 0.65 -3.14 -13.98
N ALA A 36 0.63 -4.02 -12.97
CA ALA A 36 1.13 -5.39 -13.11
C ALA A 36 0.07 -6.37 -13.67
N SER A 37 -1.21 -6.01 -13.58
CA SER A 37 -2.35 -6.82 -14.05
C SER A 37 -3.59 -5.94 -14.27
N ILE A 38 -4.53 -6.43 -15.07
CA ILE A 38 -5.85 -5.81 -15.25
C ILE A 38 -6.95 -6.87 -15.17
N ASN A 39 -8.04 -6.55 -14.48
CA ASN A 39 -9.25 -7.36 -14.42
C ASN A 39 -10.48 -6.43 -14.32
N THR A 40 -11.68 -6.99 -14.22
CA THR A 40 -12.91 -6.19 -14.12
C THR A 40 -13.00 -5.36 -12.85
N PHE A 41 -12.41 -5.81 -11.73
CA PHE A 41 -12.37 -5.04 -10.50
C PHE A 41 -11.47 -3.82 -10.62
N GLU A 42 -10.31 -3.94 -11.28
CA GLU A 42 -9.43 -2.79 -11.54
C GLU A 42 -10.13 -1.75 -12.42
N VAL A 43 -10.82 -2.18 -13.49
CA VAL A 43 -11.59 -1.26 -14.35
C VAL A 43 -12.67 -0.52 -13.54
N MET A 44 -13.35 -1.21 -12.62
CA MET A 44 -14.34 -0.58 -11.74
C MET A 44 -13.67 0.36 -10.72
N ALA A 45 -12.50 -0.02 -10.19
CA ALA A 45 -11.74 0.80 -9.26
C ALA A 45 -11.27 2.10 -9.92
N ASP A 46 -10.77 2.06 -11.16
CA ASP A 46 -10.38 3.25 -11.93
C ASP A 46 -11.57 4.19 -12.17
N GLN A 47 -12.75 3.64 -12.50
CA GLN A 47 -13.98 4.43 -12.63
C GLN A 47 -14.36 5.11 -11.31
N LEU A 48 -14.29 4.37 -10.21
CA LEU A 48 -14.55 4.91 -8.87
C LEU A 48 -13.54 5.99 -8.49
N GLN A 49 -12.25 5.78 -8.77
CA GLN A 49 -11.19 6.74 -8.51
C GLN A 49 -11.42 8.06 -9.26
N ASN A 50 -11.90 8.01 -10.51
CA ASN A 50 -12.24 9.22 -11.26
C ASN A 50 -13.41 10.00 -10.62
N ILE A 51 -14.42 9.30 -10.10
CA ILE A 51 -15.53 9.93 -9.37
C ILE A 51 -15.01 10.56 -8.07
N LEU A 52 -14.23 9.81 -7.29
CA LEU A 52 -13.63 10.29 -6.03
C LEU A 52 -12.74 11.50 -6.25
N ARG A 53 -11.91 11.48 -7.30
CA ARG A 53 -11.09 12.60 -7.73
C ARG A 53 -11.94 13.84 -7.98
N GLY A 54 -13.01 13.73 -8.76
CA GLY A 54 -13.92 14.85 -9.03
C GLY A 54 -14.51 15.43 -7.74
N LEU A 55 -14.91 14.58 -6.79
CA LEU A 55 -15.44 15.02 -5.49
C LEU A 55 -14.39 15.71 -4.60
N LEU A 56 -13.14 15.23 -4.61
CA LEU A 56 -12.06 15.75 -3.78
C LEU A 56 -11.45 17.04 -4.34
N GLU A 57 -11.54 17.25 -5.67
CA GLU A 57 -11.08 18.48 -6.35
C GLU A 57 -12.09 19.63 -6.26
N GLU A 58 -13.33 19.37 -5.86
CA GLU A 58 -14.30 20.44 -5.60
C GLU A 58 -13.83 21.33 -4.45
N PRO A 59 -14.05 22.67 -4.54
CA PRO A 59 -13.72 23.57 -3.46
C PRO A 59 -14.47 23.16 -2.18
N VAL A 60 -13.83 23.40 -1.04
CA VAL A 60 -14.46 23.21 0.26
C VAL A 60 -15.61 24.19 0.42
N LYS A 61 -16.81 23.69 0.70
CA LYS A 61 -18.01 24.52 0.90
C LYS A 61 -18.22 24.81 2.38
N ALA A 62 -18.85 25.94 2.70
CA ALA A 62 -19.02 26.38 4.08
C ALA A 62 -19.85 25.40 4.92
N ASP A 63 -20.86 24.79 4.30
CA ASP A 63 -21.83 23.84 4.87
C ASP A 63 -21.33 22.38 4.92
N GLU A 64 -20.12 22.10 4.42
CA GLU A 64 -19.56 20.74 4.49
C GLU A 64 -19.16 20.34 5.92
N GLY A 65 -19.39 19.07 6.25
CA GLY A 65 -18.94 18.46 7.48
C GLY A 65 -17.41 18.38 7.57
N GLU A 66 -16.89 18.44 8.80
CA GLU A 66 -15.45 18.52 9.07
C GLU A 66 -14.65 17.35 8.47
N ALA A 67 -15.21 16.14 8.46
CA ALA A 67 -14.56 14.98 7.86
C ALA A 67 -14.32 15.15 6.36
N THR A 68 -15.31 15.67 5.63
CA THR A 68 -15.20 15.95 4.19
C THR A 68 -14.18 17.06 3.92
N LYS A 69 -14.18 18.11 4.76
CA LYS A 69 -13.20 19.20 4.67
C LYS A 69 -11.77 18.67 4.80
N LYS A 70 -11.52 17.84 5.82
CA LYS A 70 -10.21 17.20 6.04
C LYS A 70 -9.79 16.31 4.86
N ALA A 71 -10.72 15.52 4.30
CA ALA A 71 -10.42 14.68 3.14
C ALA A 71 -9.99 15.51 1.91
N LYS A 72 -10.71 16.59 1.61
CA LYS A 72 -10.38 17.51 0.50
C LYS A 72 -9.04 18.21 0.70
N ILE A 73 -8.79 18.69 1.92
CA ILE A 73 -7.51 19.35 2.28
C ILE A 73 -6.36 18.35 2.17
N PHE A 74 -6.53 17.13 2.69
CA PHE A 74 -5.52 16.08 2.61
C PHE A 74 -5.21 15.71 1.16
N TYR A 75 -6.24 15.51 0.33
CA TYR A 75 -6.06 15.29 -1.11
C TYR A 75 -5.29 16.44 -1.77
N SER A 76 -5.70 17.68 -1.51
CA SER A 76 -5.02 18.87 -2.06
C SER A 76 -3.55 18.94 -1.66
N SER A 77 -3.21 18.56 -0.42
CA SER A 77 -1.83 18.51 0.06
C SER A 77 -1.01 17.43 -0.66
N CYS A 78 -1.60 16.27 -0.92
CA CYS A 78 -0.96 15.19 -1.67
C CYS A 78 -0.72 15.54 -3.15
N MET A 79 -1.62 16.34 -3.74
CA MET A 79 -1.52 16.72 -5.16
C MET A 79 -0.58 17.91 -5.41
N ASN A 80 -0.14 18.62 -4.37
CA ASN A 80 0.78 19.75 -4.51
C ASN A 80 2.24 19.30 -4.65
N ILE A 81 2.57 18.74 -5.82
CA ILE A 81 3.91 18.20 -6.13
C ILE A 81 4.98 19.28 -5.96
N SER A 82 4.73 20.53 -6.37
CA SER A 82 5.71 21.61 -6.22
C SER A 82 6.14 21.83 -4.77
N GLN A 83 5.19 21.78 -3.83
CA GLN A 83 5.49 21.91 -2.41
C GLN A 83 6.22 20.69 -1.85
N ILE A 84 5.88 19.49 -2.32
CA ILE A 84 6.57 18.25 -1.94
C ILE A 84 8.04 18.30 -2.38
N GLU A 85 8.31 18.72 -3.61
CA GLU A 85 9.66 18.86 -4.16
C GLU A 85 10.46 19.98 -3.46
N GLU A 86 9.80 21.09 -3.09
CA GLU A 86 10.43 22.16 -2.31
C GLU A 86 10.80 21.69 -0.89
N THR A 87 9.94 20.89 -0.27
CA THR A 87 10.15 20.35 1.09
C THR A 87 11.24 19.27 1.13
N ASN A 88 11.38 18.50 0.05
CA ASN A 88 12.36 17.43 -0.11
C ASN A 88 12.33 16.42 1.07
N ASP A 89 13.47 15.87 1.46
CA ASP A 89 13.60 14.80 2.44
C ASP A 89 13.65 15.27 3.91
N GLU A 90 13.46 16.56 4.18
CA GLU A 90 13.62 17.09 5.54
C GLU A 90 12.63 16.56 6.58
N PRO A 91 11.34 16.36 6.27
CA PRO A 91 10.42 15.72 7.21
C PRO A 91 10.88 14.31 7.61
N LEU A 92 11.47 13.56 6.67
CA LEU A 92 12.03 12.24 6.94
C LEU A 92 13.27 12.34 7.85
N LYS A 93 14.17 13.29 7.59
CA LYS A 93 15.35 13.50 8.44
C LYS A 93 14.97 13.86 9.87
N GLU A 94 13.96 14.70 10.05
CA GLU A 94 13.45 15.08 11.38
C GLU A 94 12.95 13.86 12.15
N ILE A 95 12.12 13.03 11.52
CA ILE A 95 11.61 11.78 12.12
C ILE A 95 12.77 10.86 12.49
N LEU A 96 13.72 10.63 11.57
CA LEU A 96 14.87 9.76 11.82
C LEU A 96 15.72 10.27 12.99
N ASN A 97 16.00 11.56 13.05
CA ASN A 97 16.73 12.17 14.16
C ASN A 97 15.98 12.00 15.49
N GLY A 98 14.66 12.18 15.48
CA GLY A 98 13.80 11.94 16.63
C GLY A 98 13.82 10.49 17.12
N LEU A 99 14.13 9.53 16.24
CA LEU A 99 14.24 8.10 16.54
C LEU A 99 15.68 7.63 16.80
N GLY A 100 16.62 8.56 16.99
CA GLY A 100 18.02 8.22 17.29
C GLY A 100 18.90 8.04 16.05
N GLY A 101 18.45 8.49 14.88
CA GLY A 101 19.20 8.49 13.63
C GLY A 101 19.14 7.17 12.86
N TRP A 102 19.84 7.14 11.72
CA TRP A 102 19.97 5.95 10.88
C TRP A 102 21.46 5.72 10.56
N PRO A 103 22.08 4.59 11.00
CA PRO A 103 23.53 4.41 10.87
C PRO A 103 24.08 4.54 9.44
N VAL A 104 23.31 4.13 8.43
CA VAL A 104 23.75 4.18 7.02
C VAL A 104 23.88 5.62 6.50
N THR A 105 23.18 6.57 7.11
CA THR A 105 23.23 7.99 6.71
C THR A 105 24.18 8.82 7.57
N GLN A 106 24.78 8.22 8.61
CA GLN A 106 25.59 8.92 9.61
C GLN A 106 26.92 8.21 9.87
N GLY A 107 28.04 8.79 9.41
CA GLY A 107 29.36 8.16 9.49
C GLY A 107 29.87 7.87 10.91
N ASN A 108 29.43 8.63 11.91
CA ASN A 108 29.77 8.46 13.33
C ASN A 108 28.53 8.22 14.19
N TRP A 109 27.59 7.40 13.69
CA TRP A 109 26.38 7.07 14.45
C TRP A 109 26.74 6.42 15.78
N THR A 110 26.07 6.87 16.85
CA THR A 110 26.12 6.22 18.16
C THR A 110 24.70 5.90 18.61
N PRO A 111 24.50 4.79 19.34
CA PRO A 111 23.18 4.44 19.84
C PRO A 111 22.58 5.57 20.70
N PRO A 112 21.26 5.85 20.55
CA PRO A 112 20.58 6.79 21.43
C PRO A 112 20.54 6.27 22.87
N GLU A 113 20.31 7.17 23.82
CA GLU A 113 20.28 6.82 25.25
C GLU A 113 19.09 5.93 25.65
N PHE A 114 18.01 5.94 24.85
CA PHE A 114 16.85 5.10 25.11
C PHE A 114 17.07 3.66 24.62
N SER A 115 16.37 2.73 25.27
CA SER A 115 16.47 1.31 24.98
C SER A 115 15.79 0.92 23.67
N VAL A 116 16.12 -0.27 23.14
CA VAL A 116 15.49 -0.81 21.92
C VAL A 116 13.99 -1.00 22.09
N GLU A 117 13.52 -1.37 23.28
CA GLU A 117 12.10 -1.50 23.61
C GLU A 117 11.38 -0.15 23.49
N THR A 118 12.02 0.94 23.95
CA THR A 118 11.50 2.30 23.76
C THR A 118 11.42 2.64 22.27
N LEU A 119 12.46 2.32 21.50
CA LEU A 119 12.47 2.58 20.05
C LEU A 119 11.34 1.83 19.33
N ILE A 120 11.17 0.53 19.60
CA ILE A 120 10.09 -0.29 19.02
C ILE A 120 8.72 0.25 19.44
N GLY A 121 8.56 0.62 20.71
CA GLY A 121 7.33 1.23 21.22
C GLY A 121 6.99 2.55 20.52
N ARG A 122 7.99 3.38 20.23
CA ARG A 122 7.81 4.65 19.50
C ARG A 122 7.51 4.42 18.02
N LEU A 123 8.23 3.52 17.35
CA LEU A 123 7.94 3.13 15.97
C LEU A 123 6.50 2.64 15.82
N ARG A 124 6.00 1.86 16.79
CA ARG A 124 4.61 1.40 16.77
C ARG A 124 3.61 2.50 17.14
N GLY A 125 3.85 3.22 18.23
CA GLY A 125 2.89 4.20 18.78
C GLY A 125 2.81 5.51 17.98
N GLU A 126 3.92 5.98 17.43
CA GLU A 126 4.01 7.26 16.70
C GLU A 126 3.82 7.07 15.20
N LEU A 127 4.33 5.97 14.63
CA LEU A 127 4.37 5.75 13.16
C LEU A 127 3.57 4.54 12.68
N ASN A 128 2.94 3.79 13.59
CA ASN A 128 2.22 2.56 13.30
C ASN A 128 3.07 1.51 12.55
N GLN A 129 4.38 1.46 12.81
CA GLN A 129 5.30 0.52 12.19
C GLN A 129 5.60 -0.67 13.12
N GLY A 130 5.30 -1.89 12.67
CA GLY A 130 5.63 -3.13 13.37
C GLY A 130 7.00 -3.66 12.91
N ILE A 131 8.05 -3.44 13.71
CA ILE A 131 9.41 -3.88 13.41
C ILE A 131 9.84 -4.94 14.44
N LEU A 132 10.38 -6.07 13.97
CA LEU A 132 10.67 -7.31 14.71
C LEU A 132 9.42 -8.05 15.20
N ILE A 133 8.49 -7.34 15.84
CA ILE A 133 7.22 -7.84 16.34
C ILE A 133 6.13 -6.87 15.87
N ASP A 134 5.10 -7.37 15.19
CA ASP A 134 3.92 -6.57 14.90
C ASP A 134 2.92 -6.71 16.06
N GLN A 135 2.39 -5.57 16.51
CA GLN A 135 1.54 -5.51 17.70
C GLN A 135 0.30 -4.68 17.43
N TRP A 136 -0.89 -5.24 17.53
CA TRP A 136 -2.13 -4.44 17.44
C TRP A 136 -3.11 -4.79 18.56
N VAL A 137 -4.22 -4.06 18.60
CA VAL A 137 -5.35 -4.34 19.47
C VAL A 137 -6.51 -4.74 18.58
N GLY A 138 -7.00 -5.96 18.78
CA GLY A 138 -8.09 -6.51 17.99
C GLY A 138 -8.99 -7.43 18.83
N PRO A 139 -10.11 -7.91 18.26
CA PRO A 139 -11.03 -8.82 18.95
C PRO A 139 -10.34 -10.11 19.38
N ASP A 140 -10.67 -10.63 20.56
CA ASP A 140 -10.21 -11.96 20.99
C ASP A 140 -10.96 -13.06 20.22
N ASP A 141 -10.21 -13.95 19.57
CA ASP A 141 -10.77 -15.12 18.85
C ASP A 141 -11.64 -16.01 19.74
N LYS A 142 -11.35 -16.06 21.05
CA LYS A 142 -12.12 -16.83 22.04
C LYS A 142 -13.30 -16.05 22.63
N ASN A 143 -13.30 -14.72 22.51
CA ASN A 143 -14.38 -13.87 23.00
C ASN A 143 -14.44 -12.56 22.19
N SER A 144 -15.23 -12.57 21.12
CA SER A 144 -15.33 -11.44 20.19
C SER A 144 -15.96 -10.16 20.78
N SER A 145 -16.42 -10.19 22.04
CA SER A 145 -16.93 -9.01 22.74
C SER A 145 -15.85 -8.20 23.47
N VAL A 146 -14.60 -8.68 23.51
CA VAL A 146 -13.47 -7.96 24.11
C VAL A 146 -12.31 -7.85 23.12
N ASN A 147 -11.49 -6.83 23.33
CA ASN A 147 -10.23 -6.69 22.61
C ASN A 147 -9.06 -7.17 23.47
N VAL A 148 -8.03 -7.69 22.79
CA VAL A 148 -6.76 -8.12 23.40
C VAL A 148 -5.59 -7.56 22.61
N ILE A 149 -4.43 -7.46 23.28
CA ILE A 149 -3.17 -7.20 22.59
C ILE A 149 -2.79 -8.47 21.82
N GLN A 150 -2.56 -8.31 20.53
CA GLN A 150 -2.12 -9.37 19.64
C GLN A 150 -0.68 -9.08 19.20
N LEU A 151 0.14 -10.13 19.16
CA LEU A 151 1.55 -10.09 18.74
C LEU A 151 1.74 -11.14 17.64
N ASP A 152 2.37 -10.75 16.54
CA ASP A 152 2.69 -11.65 15.44
C ASP A 152 4.00 -11.25 14.74
N GLN A 153 4.41 -12.05 13.76
CA GLN A 153 5.51 -11.75 12.87
C GLN A 153 5.29 -10.45 12.10
N MET A 154 6.36 -9.68 11.90
CA MET A 154 6.32 -8.47 11.08
C MET A 154 6.14 -8.76 9.59
N VAL A 155 5.69 -7.76 8.85
CA VAL A 155 5.77 -7.75 7.38
C VAL A 155 7.23 -7.60 6.96
N LEU A 156 7.63 -8.31 5.90
CA LEU A 156 8.97 -8.22 5.34
C LEU A 156 9.02 -7.18 4.22
N GLY A 157 10.19 -6.62 3.94
CA GLY A 157 10.37 -5.67 2.84
C GLY A 157 10.15 -6.25 1.43
N LEU A 158 10.17 -7.59 1.28
CA LEU A 158 9.75 -8.28 0.07
C LEU A 158 8.44 -9.05 0.33
N PRO A 159 7.62 -9.31 -0.71
CA PRO A 159 6.24 -9.78 -0.55
C PRO A 159 6.06 -11.09 0.24
N SER A 160 7.09 -11.92 0.32
CA SER A 160 7.05 -13.14 1.13
C SER A 160 8.45 -13.60 1.55
N ARG A 161 8.50 -14.45 2.57
CA ARG A 161 9.71 -15.14 3.02
C ARG A 161 10.44 -15.88 1.90
N ASP A 162 9.71 -16.40 0.91
CA ASP A 162 10.29 -17.14 -0.21
C ASP A 162 11.25 -16.30 -1.05
N TYR A 163 11.08 -14.98 -1.11
CA TYR A 163 12.02 -14.10 -1.82
C TYR A 163 13.43 -14.10 -1.21
N PHE A 164 13.53 -14.34 0.10
CA PHE A 164 14.80 -14.39 0.82
C PHE A 164 15.41 -15.80 0.86
N LEU A 165 14.58 -16.84 0.71
CA LEU A 165 15.02 -18.23 0.86
C LEU A 165 15.23 -18.97 -0.46
N ARG A 166 14.48 -18.63 -1.50
CA ARG A 166 14.55 -19.34 -2.79
C ARG A 166 15.50 -18.63 -3.74
N ALA A 167 16.77 -19.05 -3.67
CA ALA A 167 17.89 -18.45 -4.40
C ALA A 167 17.76 -18.46 -5.93
N ASN A 168 16.87 -19.26 -6.55
CA ASN A 168 16.80 -19.36 -8.02
C ASN A 168 15.60 -18.62 -8.63
N SER A 169 14.41 -18.70 -8.02
CA SER A 169 13.19 -18.10 -8.60
C SER A 169 13.08 -16.60 -8.35
N SER A 170 13.70 -16.10 -7.27
CA SER A 170 13.48 -14.73 -6.79
C SER A 170 14.75 -13.87 -6.76
N ILE A 171 15.88 -14.40 -7.22
CA ILE A 171 17.19 -13.74 -7.16
C ILE A 171 17.20 -12.36 -7.81
N ARG A 172 16.46 -12.21 -8.92
CA ARG A 172 16.37 -10.93 -9.63
C ARG A 172 15.69 -9.86 -8.77
N ALA A 173 14.59 -10.22 -8.10
CA ALA A 173 13.87 -9.31 -7.21
C ALA A 173 14.69 -8.99 -5.96
N LEU A 174 15.33 -10.00 -5.36
CA LEU A 174 16.21 -9.80 -4.20
C LEU A 174 17.39 -8.88 -4.54
N ASN A 175 18.06 -9.10 -5.67
CA ASN A 175 19.17 -8.26 -6.12
C ASN A 175 18.73 -6.83 -6.44
N ALA A 176 17.50 -6.62 -6.91
CA ALA A 176 16.96 -5.28 -7.13
C ALA A 176 16.64 -4.57 -5.80
N TYR A 177 16.16 -5.32 -4.79
CA TYR A 177 15.85 -4.81 -3.46
C TYR A 177 17.11 -4.43 -2.65
N LEU A 178 18.23 -5.10 -2.88
CA LEU A 178 19.50 -4.81 -2.22
C LEU A 178 20.30 -3.67 -2.86
N LYS A 179 19.89 -3.21 -4.05
CA LYS A 179 20.52 -2.07 -4.74
C LYS A 179 19.89 -0.77 -4.29
#